data_AF-A0A927AVH9-F1
#
_entry.id   AF-A0A927AVH9-F1
#
_cell.length_a   1.000
_cell.length_b   1.000
_cell.length_c   1.000
_cell.angle_alpha   90.00
_cell.angle_beta   90.00
_cell.angle_gamma   90.00
#
_symmetry.space_group_name_H-M   'P 1'
#
loop_
_entity.id
_entity.type
_entity.pdbx_description
1 polymer ?
#
loop_
_entity_poly.entity_id
_entity_poly.type
_entity_poly.pdbx_seq_one_letter_code
_entity_poly.pdbx_strand_id
1 'polypeptide(L)'
;MRNPFFYVLLLVLVVLDGWLLAHPNLIGQAGVFIFEYTAIETFPKALGTVAAVVGVSSLIGLIISRLSQPVAIGISVALLAGSAYYLFQSFTQYNSGVYKLTGAGFRAGAILLPGLLVLVFGKGVWEAVLTRRNG
;
A
#
# COMPACT_ATOMS: atom_id res chain seq x y z
N MET A 1 -5.46 19.32 -12.73
CA MET A 1 -6.52 19.42 -11.70
C MET A 1 -6.26 18.35 -10.65
N ARG A 2 -6.20 18.70 -9.36
CA ARG A 2 -6.13 17.70 -8.27
C ARG A 2 -7.42 16.88 -8.36
N ASN A 3 -7.34 15.63 -8.82
CA ASN A 3 -8.52 14.77 -8.92
C ASN A 3 -8.94 14.32 -7.51
N PRO A 4 -10.02 14.88 -6.92
CA PRO A 4 -10.42 14.53 -5.56
C PRO A 4 -10.84 13.06 -5.46
N PHE A 5 -11.33 12.48 -6.56
CA PHE A 5 -11.75 11.09 -6.62
C PHE A 5 -10.63 10.12 -6.22
N PHE A 6 -9.39 10.36 -6.67
CA PHE A 6 -8.26 9.49 -6.32
C PHE A 6 -8.05 9.43 -4.80
N TYR A 7 -8.10 10.57 -4.12
CA TYR A 7 -7.85 10.64 -2.68
C TYR A 7 -9.03 10.07 -1.87
N VAL A 8 -10.27 10.23 -2.35
CA VAL A 8 -11.45 9.59 -1.75
C VAL A 8 -11.36 8.08 -1.91
N LEU A 9 -11.03 7.59 -3.11
CA LEU A 9 -10.82 6.17 -3.36
C LEU A 9 -9.69 5.61 -2.48
N LEU A 10 -8.56 6.31 -2.41
CA LEU A 10 -7.42 5.92 -1.57
C LEU A 10 -7.81 5.85 -0.10
N LEU A 11 -8.58 6.82 0.41
CA LEU A 11 -9.09 6.81 1.78
C LEU A 11 -9.98 5.61 2.05
N VAL A 12 -10.94 5.32 1.15
CA VAL A 12 -11.82 4.15 1.27
C VAL A 12 -11.01 2.86 1.29
N LEU A 13 -10.01 2.74 0.40
CA LEU A 13 -9.15 1.56 0.33
C LEU A 13 -8.26 1.42 1.57
N VAL A 14 -7.76 2.51 2.16
CA VAL A 14 -7.01 2.49 3.44
C VAL A 14 -7.88 1.98 4.59
N VAL A 15 -9.13 2.45 4.68
CA VAL A 15 -10.07 2.00 5.71
C VAL A 15 -10.43 0.53 5.52
N LEU A 16 -10.71 0.12 4.27
CA LEU A 16 -11.01 -1.26 3.93
C LEU A 16 -9.81 -2.17 4.25
N ASP A 17 -8.60 -1.77 3.90
CA ASP A 17 -7.38 -2.54 4.14
C ASP A 17 -7.12 -2.70 5.65
N GLY A 18 -7.22 -1.62 6.42
CA GLY A 18 -7.15 -1.68 7.88
C GLY A 18 -8.21 -2.60 8.50
N TRP A 19 -9.42 -2.62 7.94
CA TRP A 19 -10.49 -3.52 8.38
C TRP A 19 -10.15 -4.98 8.04
N LEU A 20 -9.68 -5.27 6.83
CA LEU A 20 -9.30 -6.61 6.38
C LEU A 20 -8.15 -7.19 7.22
N LEU A 21 -7.13 -6.39 7.53
CA LEU A 21 -5.97 -6.80 8.34
C LEU A 21 -6.34 -7.04 9.80
N ALA A 22 -7.35 -6.36 10.34
CA ALA A 22 -7.80 -6.53 11.71
C ALA A 22 -8.70 -7.77 11.93
N HIS A 23 -9.09 -8.47 10.86
CA HIS A 23 -9.97 -9.65 10.93
C HIS A 23 -9.33 -10.92 10.34
N PRO A 24 -8.19 -11.41 10.88
CA PRO A 24 -7.68 -12.74 10.56
C PRO A 24 -8.59 -13.85 11.11
N ASN A 25 -8.54 -15.03 10.47
CA ASN A 25 -9.18 -16.23 11.04
C ASN A 25 -8.34 -16.80 12.19
N LEU A 26 -8.78 -17.90 12.83
CA LEU A 26 -8.09 -18.50 13.98
C LEU A 26 -6.59 -18.80 13.72
N ILE A 27 -6.25 -19.27 12.51
CA ILE A 27 -4.86 -19.58 12.14
C ILE A 27 -4.07 -18.27 11.96
N GLY A 28 -4.68 -17.25 11.35
CA GLY A 28 -4.08 -15.92 11.23
C GLY A 28 -3.90 -15.23 12.58
N GLN A 29 -4.85 -15.36 13.50
CA GLN A 29 -4.76 -14.83 14.88
C GLN A 29 -3.63 -15.52 15.65
N ALA A 30 -3.51 -16.84 15.54
CA ALA A 30 -2.38 -17.57 16.09
C ALA A 30 -1.05 -17.08 15.50
N GLY A 31 -0.99 -16.81 14.18
CA GLY A 31 0.17 -16.19 13.56
C GLY A 31 0.48 -14.79 14.11
N VAL A 32 -0.51 -13.90 14.19
CA VAL A 32 -0.35 -12.55 14.74
C VAL A 32 0.15 -12.59 16.19
N PHE A 33 -0.34 -13.54 16.98
CA PHE A 33 0.06 -13.73 18.37
C PHE A 33 1.47 -14.34 18.51
N ILE A 34 1.80 -15.38 17.73
CA ILE A 34 3.09 -16.08 17.78
C ILE A 34 4.23 -15.22 17.22
N PHE A 35 3.97 -14.42 16.17
CA PHE A 35 4.95 -13.54 15.55
C PHE A 35 4.90 -12.10 16.12
N GLU A 36 4.16 -11.88 17.20
CA GLU A 36 4.06 -10.60 17.93
C GLU A 36 3.72 -9.39 17.02
N TYR A 37 2.82 -9.59 16.05
CA TYR A 37 2.35 -8.51 15.15
C TYR A 37 1.35 -7.58 15.85
N THR A 38 1.79 -6.93 16.93
CA THR A 38 0.99 -6.00 17.76
C THR A 38 0.42 -4.84 16.95
N ALA A 39 1.04 -4.48 15.83
CA ALA A 39 0.62 -3.39 14.95
C ALA A 39 -0.71 -3.64 14.22
N ILE A 40 -1.14 -4.89 14.03
CA ILE A 40 -2.36 -5.22 13.26
C ILE A 40 -3.40 -6.00 14.08
N GLU A 41 -3.17 -6.13 15.39
CA GLU A 41 -3.99 -6.93 16.30
C GLU A 41 -5.42 -6.39 16.46
N THR A 42 -5.60 -5.08 16.40
CA THR A 42 -6.92 -4.44 16.55
C THR A 42 -7.17 -3.49 15.40
N PHE A 43 -8.44 -3.24 15.09
CA PHE A 43 -8.82 -2.34 14.00
C PHE A 43 -8.18 -0.95 14.07
N PRO A 44 -8.18 -0.24 15.21
CA PRO A 44 -7.51 1.07 15.30
C PRO A 44 -6.00 1.01 15.03
N LYS A 45 -5.33 -0.04 15.53
CA LYS A 45 -3.90 -0.24 15.29
C LYS A 45 -3.63 -0.54 13.81
N ALA A 46 -4.36 -1.49 13.22
CA ALA A 46 -4.24 -1.84 11.81
C ALA A 46 -4.52 -0.64 10.89
N LEU A 47 -5.61 0.10 11.14
CA LEU A 47 -5.93 1.33 10.42
C LEU A 47 -4.81 2.36 10.55
N GLY A 48 -4.28 2.57 11.77
CA GLY A 48 -3.16 3.47 12.02
C GLY A 48 -1.91 3.09 11.24
N THR A 49 -1.58 1.79 11.19
CA THR A 49 -0.44 1.27 10.43
C THR A 49 -0.63 1.48 8.92
N VAL A 50 -1.77 1.08 8.35
CA VAL A 50 -2.04 1.27 6.91
C VAL A 50 -2.03 2.75 6.55
N ALA A 51 -2.71 3.59 7.34
CA ALA A 51 -2.76 5.03 7.12
C ALA A 51 -1.36 5.67 7.21
N ALA A 52 -0.53 5.26 8.17
CA ALA A 52 0.85 5.73 8.29
C ALA A 52 1.69 5.35 7.07
N VAL A 53 1.63 4.10 6.62
CA VAL A 53 2.40 3.62 5.46
C VAL A 53 1.98 4.35 4.17
N VAL A 54 0.68 4.45 3.92
CA VAL A 54 0.14 5.14 2.73
C VAL A 54 0.37 6.65 2.81
N GLY A 55 0.23 7.24 4.00
CA GLY A 55 0.49 8.64 4.27
C GLY A 55 1.94 9.03 4.03
N VAL A 56 2.89 8.27 4.61
CA VAL A 56 4.34 8.46 4.38
C VAL A 56 4.68 8.30 2.90
N SER A 57 4.15 7.27 2.24
CA SER A 57 4.37 7.06 0.80
C SER A 57 3.83 8.22 -0.05
N SER A 58 2.67 8.78 0.33
CA SER A 58 2.10 9.97 -0.31
C SER A 58 2.96 11.22 -0.07
N LEU A 59 3.50 11.39 1.14
CA LEU A 59 4.44 12.48 1.45
C LEU A 59 5.74 12.35 0.64
N ILE A 60 6.28 11.15 0.51
CA ILE A 60 7.44 10.87 -0.37
C ILE A 60 7.12 11.28 -1.80
N GLY A 61 5.96 10.88 -2.33
CA GLY A 61 5.52 11.30 -3.67
C GLY A 61 5.44 12.83 -3.83
N LEU A 62 4.94 13.54 -2.81
CA LEU A 62 4.92 15.00 -2.79
C LEU A 62 6.32 15.62 -2.78
N ILE A 63 7.27 15.06 -2.02
CA ILE A 63 8.66 15.53 -1.99
C ILE A 63 9.31 15.31 -3.37
N ILE A 64 9.13 14.13 -3.97
CA ILE A 64 9.66 13.80 -5.30
C ILE A 64 9.14 14.77 -6.36
N SER A 65 7.88 15.20 -6.27
CA SER A 65 7.30 16.16 -7.21
C SER A 65 7.96 17.54 -7.22
N ARG A 66 8.78 17.87 -6.20
CA ARG A 66 9.56 19.12 -6.11
C ARG A 66 10.93 19.02 -6.78
N LEU A 67 11.35 17.82 -7.18
CA LEU A 67 12.65 17.60 -7.81
C LEU A 67 12.59 17.94 -9.31
N SER A 68 13.76 17.97 -9.95
CA SER A 68 13.83 18.10 -11.41
C SER A 68 13.09 16.93 -12.07
N GLN A 69 12.42 17.21 -13.19
CA GLN A 69 11.56 16.22 -13.83
C GLN A 69 12.24 14.87 -14.12
N PRO A 70 13.47 14.81 -14.67
CA PRO A 70 14.14 13.52 -14.92
C PRO A 70 14.38 12.73 -13.63
N VAL A 71 14.75 13.41 -12.55
CA VAL A 71 14.98 12.80 -11.23
C VAL A 71 13.66 12.34 -10.63
N ALA A 72 12.61 13.16 -10.72
CA ALA A 72 11.28 12.82 -10.22
C ALA A 72 10.71 11.57 -10.91
N ILE A 73 10.86 11.48 -12.24
CA ILE A 73 10.49 10.29 -13.02
C ILE A 73 11.31 9.08 -12.58
N GLY A 74 12.65 9.21 -12.53
CA GLY A 74 13.54 8.11 -12.17
C GLY A 74 13.20 7.50 -10.79
N ILE A 75 13.06 8.35 -9.77
CA ILE A 75 12.73 7.90 -8.41
C ILE A 75 11.31 7.31 -8.35
N SER A 76 10.32 7.97 -8.97
CA SER A 76 8.94 7.46 -8.96
C SER A 76 8.82 6.11 -9.66
N VAL A 77 9.54 5.90 -10.77
CA VAL A 77 9.57 4.61 -11.47
C VAL A 77 10.25 3.54 -10.62
N ALA A 78 11.35 3.86 -9.95
CA ALA A 78 12.03 2.92 -9.06
C ALA A 78 11.13 2.49 -7.88
N LEU A 79 10.44 3.46 -7.25
CA LEU A 79 9.49 3.17 -6.16
C LEU A 79 8.27 2.37 -6.65
N LEU A 80 7.76 2.70 -7.84
CA LEU A 80 6.69 1.93 -8.47
C LEU A 80 7.12 0.48 -8.72
N ALA A 81 8.31 0.26 -9.30
CA ALA A 81 8.85 -1.07 -9.52
C ALA A 81 9.04 -1.83 -8.20
N GLY A 82 9.58 -1.19 -7.17
CA GLY A 82 9.70 -1.77 -5.83
C GLY A 82 8.34 -2.16 -5.23
N SER A 83 7.32 -1.31 -5.35
CA SER A 83 5.96 -1.60 -4.88
C SER A 83 5.29 -2.73 -5.67
N ALA A 84 5.50 -2.80 -6.99
CA ALA A 84 5.00 -3.88 -7.83
C ALA A 84 5.67 -5.21 -7.50
N TYR A 85 6.98 -5.20 -7.24
CA TYR A 85 7.70 -6.38 -6.77
C TYR A 85 7.18 -6.84 -5.40
N TYR A 86 6.95 -5.91 -4.47
CA TYR A 86 6.39 -6.22 -3.16
C TYR A 86 4.96 -6.78 -3.26
N LEU A 87 4.14 -6.25 -4.18
CA LEU A 87 2.82 -6.79 -4.48
C LEU A 87 2.90 -8.22 -5.01
N PHE A 88 3.81 -8.50 -5.95
CA PHE A 88 4.01 -9.84 -6.49
C PHE A 88 4.46 -10.84 -5.42
N GLN A 89 5.40 -10.44 -4.56
CA GLN A 89 5.86 -11.25 -3.44
C GLN A 89 4.73 -11.54 -2.46
N SER A 90 3.96 -10.52 -2.07
CA SER A 90 2.82 -10.66 -1.17
C SER A 90 1.74 -11.57 -1.77
N PHE A 91 1.44 -11.39 -3.06
CA PHE A 91 0.51 -12.26 -3.77
C PHE A 91 0.96 -13.71 -3.76
N THR A 92 2.25 -13.98 -4.02
CA THR A 92 2.78 -15.34 -4.04
C THR A 92 2.78 -15.96 -2.64
N GLN A 93 3.26 -15.22 -1.63
CA GLN A 93 3.33 -15.67 -0.25
C GLN A 93 1.94 -15.97 0.32
N TYR A 94 1.00 -15.04 0.20
CA TYR A 94 -0.34 -15.23 0.74
C TYR A 94 -1.20 -16.18 -0.10
N ASN A 95 -0.81 -16.59 -1.30
CA ASN A 95 -1.47 -17.68 -2.04
C ASN A 95 -0.82 -19.05 -1.86
N SER A 96 0.28 -19.15 -1.11
CA SER A 96 1.03 -20.39 -0.91
C SER A 96 1.30 -20.69 0.57
N GLY A 97 1.73 -21.93 0.84
CA GLY A 97 2.17 -22.39 2.17
C GLY A 97 1.14 -22.16 3.29
N VAL A 98 1.66 -21.91 4.49
CA VAL A 98 0.86 -21.72 5.71
C VAL A 98 0.08 -20.39 5.68
N TYR A 99 0.58 -19.37 4.99
CA TYR A 99 -0.06 -18.06 4.89
C TYR A 99 -1.41 -18.10 4.16
N LYS A 100 -1.63 -19.07 3.26
CA LYS A 100 -2.94 -19.30 2.62
C LYS A 100 -4.05 -19.61 3.62
N LEU A 101 -3.69 -20.15 4.79
CA LEU A 101 -4.62 -20.58 5.83
C LEU A 101 -5.04 -19.46 6.79
N THR A 102 -4.48 -18.25 6.66
CA THR A 102 -4.72 -17.10 7.58
C THR A 102 -6.07 -16.39 7.39
N GLY A 103 -6.89 -16.85 6.44
CA GLY A 103 -8.23 -16.34 6.17
C GLY A 103 -8.28 -15.41 4.96
N ALA A 104 -9.38 -15.47 4.19
CA ALA A 104 -9.49 -14.73 2.94
C ALA A 104 -9.44 -13.20 3.13
N GLY A 105 -10.04 -12.69 4.21
CA GLY A 105 -10.02 -11.25 4.54
C GLY A 105 -8.61 -10.73 4.81
N PHE A 106 -7.91 -11.33 5.77
CA PHE A 106 -6.53 -10.95 6.11
C PHE A 106 -5.57 -11.06 4.91
N ARG A 107 -5.70 -12.12 4.11
CA ARG A 107 -4.91 -12.30 2.89
C ARG A 107 -5.18 -11.19 1.87
N ALA A 108 -6.44 -10.83 1.69
CA ALA A 108 -6.80 -9.72 0.81
C ALA A 108 -6.19 -8.41 1.30
N GLY A 109 -6.24 -8.12 2.60
CA GLY A 109 -5.59 -6.94 3.18
C GLY A 109 -4.07 -6.94 2.99
N ALA A 110 -3.41 -8.06 3.30
CA ALA A 110 -1.97 -8.16 3.15
C ALA A 110 -1.47 -8.02 1.69
N ILE A 111 -2.30 -8.36 0.71
CA ILE A 111 -2.05 -8.12 -0.72
C ILE A 111 -2.47 -6.69 -1.12
N LEU A 112 -3.50 -6.12 -0.49
CA LEU A 112 -4.02 -4.79 -0.80
C LEU A 112 -3.04 -3.69 -0.39
N LEU A 113 -2.36 -3.80 0.76
CA LEU A 113 -1.38 -2.80 1.20
C LEU A 113 -0.30 -2.48 0.14
N PRO A 114 0.45 -3.46 -0.42
CA PRO A 114 1.37 -3.17 -1.51
C PRO A 114 0.65 -2.68 -2.79
N GLY A 115 -0.59 -3.11 -3.02
CA GLY A 115 -1.45 -2.56 -4.08
C GLY A 115 -1.72 -1.05 -3.90
N LEU A 116 -1.92 -0.58 -2.67
CA LEU A 116 -2.07 0.85 -2.36
C LEU A 116 -0.79 1.62 -2.68
N LEU A 117 0.38 1.04 -2.41
CA LEU A 117 1.66 1.66 -2.78
C LEU A 117 1.83 1.77 -4.29
N VAL A 118 1.43 0.74 -5.04
CA VAL A 118 1.40 0.78 -6.52
C VAL A 118 0.51 1.92 -7.02
N LEU A 119 -0.67 2.12 -6.41
CA LEU A 119 -1.55 3.24 -6.77
C LEU A 119 -0.92 4.61 -6.48
N VAL A 120 -0.30 4.76 -5.30
CA VAL A 120 0.34 6.03 -4.88
C VAL A 120 1.51 6.38 -5.80
N PHE A 121 2.44 5.45 -6.02
CA PHE A 121 3.62 5.72 -6.86
C PHE A 121 3.27 5.71 -8.35
N GLY A 122 2.27 4.94 -8.78
CA GLY A 122 1.75 4.98 -10.15
C GLY A 122 1.19 6.35 -10.50
N LYS A 123 0.43 6.97 -9.57
CA LYS A 123 0.03 8.37 -9.70
C LYS A 123 1.23 9.31 -9.77
N GLY A 124 2.26 9.09 -8.94
CA GLY A 124 3.49 9.89 -8.95
C GLY A 124 4.21 9.88 -10.30
N VAL A 125 4.36 8.70 -10.91
CA VAL A 125 4.91 8.56 -12.28
C VAL A 125 4.04 9.30 -13.29
N TRP A 126 2.72 9.09 -13.25
CA TRP A 126 1.78 9.73 -14.16
C TRP A 126 1.87 11.27 -14.11
N GLU A 127 1.91 11.85 -12.91
CA GLU A 127 2.05 13.29 -12.72
C GLU A 127 3.42 13.82 -13.18
N ALA A 128 4.51 13.10 -12.86
CA ALA A 128 5.86 13.47 -13.27
C ALA A 128 6.02 13.46 -14.81
N VAL A 129 5.38 12.51 -15.50
CA VAL A 129 5.37 12.43 -16.97
C VAL A 129 4.51 13.53 -17.59
N LEU A 130 3.29 13.75 -17.09
CA LEU A 130 2.37 14.75 -17.65
C LEU A 130 2.87 16.18 -17.49
N THR A 131 3.67 16.47 -16.46
CA THR A 131 4.29 17.79 -16.26
C THR A 131 5.16 18.20 -17.47
N ARG A 132 5.67 17.25 -18.28
CA ARG A 132 6.42 17.52 -19.52
C ARG A 132 5.57 18.18 -20.60
N ARG A 133 4.25 17.96 -20.57
CA ARG A 133 3.36 18.29 -21.68
C ARG A 133 2.88 19.76 -21.66
N ASN A 134 3.09 20.45 -20.53
CA ASN A 134 2.59 21.80 -20.30
C ASN A 134 3.70 22.84 -20.09
N GLY A 135 4.97 22.47 -20.29
CA GLY A 135 6.15 23.34 -20.16
C GLY A 135 6.86 23.55 -21.48
#